data_AF-A2RVF6-F1
#
_entry.id   AF-A2RVF6-F1
#
_cell.length_a   1.000
_cell.length_b   1.000
_cell.length_c   1.000
_cell.angle_alpha   90.00
_cell.angle_beta   90.00
_cell.angle_gamma   90.00
#
_symmetry.space_group_name_H-M   'P 1'
#
loop_
_entity.id
_entity.type
_entity.pdbx_description
1 polymer ?
#
loop_
_entity_poly.entity_id
_entity_poly.type
_entity_poly.pdbx_seq_one_letter_code
_entity_poly.pdbx_strand_id
1 'polypeptide(L)'
;MLGQPQQQPAPISADEAFAQSILNVSIFGDERDKIVAKWNYLQATWGTGKMFYSQSAAPVDITPENVMCRFKAIGYSRMPGKDNKLGLVALNFCRELSAVKPHQQQVIQTLHSLFGSKPNMLVHIDSIKELENKKCQIVIYVEEKLQHAPNESKRILATELSNYLNQATLKPQLNNLGVVEALALVLPDEDQLREYLENPPRGVDPRMWRQANSDNPDPTLYIPVPMVGFNDLKWRVKCQEQETDTHALYIKKVESELTELKKRHATATAKILEHKRKLAELSHRILRIIVKQECTRKVGTSLTPEEEALRTKLQNMLAVVSAPTQFKGRLSELLSQMRMQRNQFAANGGAEYALDKEAEDEMKTFLTMQQRAMEVLSDTVNKDLRALDVIIKGLPELRQS
;
A
#
# COMPACT_ATOMS: atom_id res chain seq x y z
N MET A 1 -65.61 17.93 -51.74
CA MET A 1 -65.05 17.25 -50.54
C MET A 1 -63.55 17.48 -50.55
N LEU A 2 -63.08 18.60 -49.98
CA LEU A 2 -61.66 18.92 -49.86
C LEU A 2 -61.07 18.06 -48.74
N GLY A 3 -60.15 17.16 -49.09
CA GLY A 3 -59.33 16.44 -48.11
C GLY A 3 -58.34 17.40 -47.47
N GLN A 4 -58.43 17.59 -46.16
CA GLN A 4 -57.37 18.25 -45.39
C GLN A 4 -56.14 17.34 -45.38
N PRO A 5 -54.93 17.86 -45.66
CA PRO A 5 -53.70 17.10 -45.46
C PRO A 5 -53.47 16.89 -43.96
N GLN A 6 -53.35 15.63 -43.57
CA GLN A 6 -52.98 15.21 -42.22
C GLN A 6 -51.53 15.65 -41.98
N GLN A 7 -51.34 16.75 -41.24
CA GLN A 7 -50.02 17.20 -40.78
C GLN A 7 -49.38 16.08 -39.94
N GLN A 8 -48.22 15.59 -40.38
CA GLN A 8 -47.35 14.81 -39.50
C GLN A 8 -46.91 15.69 -38.33
N PRO A 9 -47.04 15.24 -37.07
CA PRO A 9 -46.51 15.97 -35.92
C PRO A 9 -45.01 16.16 -36.06
N ALA A 10 -44.50 17.33 -35.66
CA ALA A 10 -43.08 17.61 -35.60
C ALA A 10 -42.35 16.59 -34.71
N PRO A 11 -41.08 16.22 -35.00
CA PRO A 11 -40.31 15.33 -34.15
C PRO A 11 -40.10 15.98 -32.77
N ILE A 12 -40.67 15.35 -31.75
CA ILE A 12 -40.59 15.75 -30.34
C ILE A 12 -39.20 15.38 -29.79
N SER A 13 -38.58 16.25 -28.98
CA SER A 13 -37.30 15.95 -28.32
C SER A 13 -37.43 14.77 -27.34
N ALA A 14 -36.36 14.01 -27.10
CA ALA A 14 -36.39 12.85 -26.19
C ALA A 14 -36.86 13.21 -24.77
N ASP A 15 -36.47 14.39 -24.26
CA ASP A 15 -36.88 14.89 -22.94
C ASP A 15 -38.35 15.30 -22.91
N GLU A 16 -38.86 15.83 -24.02
CA GLU A 16 -40.26 16.22 -24.15
C GLU A 16 -41.14 14.97 -24.33
N ALA A 17 -40.69 13.96 -25.07
CA ALA A 17 -41.34 12.65 -25.15
C ALA A 17 -41.36 11.95 -23.77
N PHE A 18 -40.29 12.06 -22.99
CA PHE A 18 -40.22 11.59 -21.61
C PHE A 18 -41.27 12.29 -20.72
N ALA A 19 -41.35 13.62 -20.78
CA ALA A 19 -42.31 14.39 -19.99
C ALA A 19 -43.78 14.08 -20.38
N GLN A 20 -44.07 14.02 -21.69
CA GLN A 20 -45.39 13.65 -22.21
C GLN A 20 -45.78 12.24 -21.76
N SER A 21 -44.83 11.32 -21.67
CA SER A 21 -45.11 9.95 -21.27
C SER A 21 -45.50 9.75 -19.81
N ILE A 22 -45.26 10.75 -18.97
CA ILE A 22 -45.64 10.74 -17.55
C ILE A 22 -46.87 11.63 -17.31
N LEU A 23 -46.95 12.78 -17.98
CA LEU A 23 -47.98 13.80 -17.71
C LEU A 23 -49.22 13.68 -18.60
N ASN A 24 -49.07 13.25 -19.86
CA ASN A 24 -50.12 13.27 -20.88
C ASN A 24 -50.22 11.90 -21.59
N VAL A 25 -50.59 10.86 -20.83
CA VAL A 25 -50.87 9.54 -21.39
C VAL A 25 -52.28 9.52 -21.96
N SER A 26 -52.40 9.24 -23.26
CA SER A 26 -53.68 9.12 -23.97
C SER A 26 -53.65 7.92 -24.92
N ILE A 27 -53.68 6.72 -24.35
CA ILE A 27 -53.65 5.47 -25.12
C ILE A 27 -55.09 4.97 -25.33
N PHE A 28 -55.90 4.97 -24.28
CA PHE A 28 -57.25 4.39 -24.29
C PHE A 28 -58.37 5.43 -24.14
N GLY A 29 -58.06 6.64 -23.68
CA GLY A 29 -59.03 7.71 -23.45
C GLY A 29 -59.90 7.50 -22.21
N ASP A 30 -59.49 6.62 -21.29
CA ASP A 30 -60.23 6.27 -20.07
C ASP A 30 -59.32 6.15 -18.83
N GLU A 31 -59.86 5.71 -17.69
CA GLU A 31 -59.13 5.59 -16.42
C GLU A 31 -57.89 4.69 -16.48
N ARG A 32 -57.76 3.80 -17.47
CA ARG A 32 -56.56 2.96 -17.66
C ARG A 32 -55.34 3.81 -18.00
N ASP A 33 -55.51 4.95 -18.65
CA ASP A 33 -54.41 5.87 -18.96
C ASP A 33 -53.80 6.44 -17.68
N LYS A 34 -54.59 6.63 -16.60
CA LYS A 34 -54.05 7.05 -15.29
C LYS A 34 -53.22 5.95 -14.64
N ILE A 35 -53.57 4.68 -14.84
CA ILE A 35 -52.79 3.54 -14.34
C ILE A 35 -51.48 3.43 -15.12
N VAL A 36 -51.53 3.58 -16.44
CA VAL A 36 -50.33 3.59 -17.29
C VAL A 36 -49.42 4.76 -16.95
N ALA A 37 -49.96 5.96 -16.70
CA ALA A 37 -49.16 7.11 -16.24
C ALA A 37 -48.45 6.83 -14.90
N LYS A 38 -49.15 6.22 -13.93
CA LYS A 38 -48.53 5.81 -12.66
C LYS A 38 -47.46 4.72 -12.86
N TRP A 39 -47.68 3.79 -13.78
CA TRP A 39 -46.71 2.75 -14.13
C TRP A 39 -45.48 3.33 -14.83
N ASN A 40 -45.65 4.24 -15.79
CA ASN A 40 -44.56 4.97 -16.44
C ASN A 40 -43.76 5.78 -15.42
N TYR A 41 -44.44 6.45 -14.49
CA TYR A 41 -43.79 7.16 -13.38
C TYR A 41 -42.98 6.21 -12.49
N LEU A 42 -43.54 5.05 -12.12
CA LEU A 42 -42.83 4.04 -11.34
C LEU A 42 -41.57 3.53 -12.07
N GLN A 43 -41.70 3.16 -13.35
CA GLN A 43 -40.57 2.76 -14.19
C GLN A 43 -39.52 3.89 -14.29
N ALA A 44 -39.96 5.14 -14.43
CA ALA A 44 -39.07 6.30 -14.43
C ALA A 44 -38.33 6.45 -13.08
N THR A 45 -38.98 6.22 -11.95
CA THR A 45 -38.31 6.24 -10.63
C THR A 45 -37.31 5.10 -10.44
N TRP A 46 -37.51 3.97 -11.13
CA TRP A 46 -36.61 2.82 -11.16
C TRP A 46 -35.45 2.99 -12.15
N GLY A 47 -35.56 3.90 -13.12
CA GLY A 47 -34.52 4.15 -14.11
C GLY A 47 -34.39 3.04 -15.16
N THR A 48 -35.42 2.20 -15.34
CA THR A 48 -35.43 1.12 -16.33
C THR A 48 -36.84 0.86 -16.84
N GLY A 49 -36.95 0.44 -18.09
CA GLY A 49 -38.22 0.06 -18.73
C GLY A 49 -38.53 0.86 -19.99
N LYS A 50 -39.78 0.74 -20.45
CA LYS A 50 -40.28 1.45 -21.62
C LYS A 50 -41.59 2.14 -21.27
N MET A 51 -41.68 3.43 -21.60
CA MET A 51 -42.88 4.21 -21.36
C MET A 51 -43.70 4.31 -22.64
N PHE A 52 -45.01 4.13 -22.48
CA PHE A 52 -45.99 4.22 -23.55
C PHE A 52 -46.97 5.33 -23.23
N TYR A 53 -47.28 6.18 -24.20
CA TYR A 53 -48.11 7.37 -23.95
C TYR A 53 -49.13 7.69 -25.04
N SER A 54 -48.91 7.19 -26.26
CA SER A 54 -49.86 7.28 -27.37
C SER A 54 -49.81 5.99 -28.19
N GLN A 55 -50.92 5.62 -28.83
CA GLN A 55 -50.97 4.46 -29.74
C GLN A 55 -50.12 4.65 -31.00
N SER A 56 -49.90 5.88 -31.43
CA SER A 56 -49.15 6.21 -32.65
C SER A 56 -47.69 6.61 -32.40
N ALA A 57 -47.31 6.82 -31.14
CA ALA A 57 -45.95 7.20 -30.78
C ALA A 57 -45.07 5.98 -30.47
N ALA A 58 -43.79 6.08 -30.81
CA ALA A 58 -42.81 5.07 -30.42
C ALA A 58 -42.64 5.03 -28.90
N PRO A 59 -42.40 3.85 -28.29
CA PRO A 59 -42.12 3.73 -26.88
C PRO A 59 -40.83 4.47 -26.51
N VAL A 60 -40.82 5.16 -25.38
CA VAL A 60 -39.64 5.87 -24.87
C VAL A 60 -38.87 4.92 -23.96
N ASP A 61 -37.64 4.59 -24.33
CA ASP A 61 -36.74 3.78 -23.48
C ASP A 61 -36.26 4.62 -22.29
N ILE A 62 -36.38 4.08 -21.08
CA ILE A 62 -35.92 4.74 -19.85
C ILE A 62 -34.44 4.41 -19.63
N THR A 63 -33.64 5.45 -19.47
CA THR A 63 -32.25 5.34 -19.01
C THR A 63 -32.13 5.61 -17.50
N PRO A 64 -31.14 5.01 -16.82
CA PRO A 64 -30.85 5.31 -15.41
C PRO A 64 -30.46 6.78 -15.17
N GLU A 65 -29.97 7.46 -16.21
CA GLU A 65 -29.60 8.88 -16.22
C GLU A 65 -30.82 9.84 -16.19
N ASN A 66 -32.05 9.32 -16.20
CA ASN A 66 -33.22 10.16 -16.17
C ASN A 66 -33.29 11.01 -14.88
N VAL A 67 -33.98 12.15 -14.94
CA VAL A 67 -34.09 13.06 -13.78
C VAL A 67 -34.93 12.44 -12.64
N MET A 68 -35.91 11.59 -12.97
CA MET A 68 -36.86 11.02 -12.03
C MET A 68 -36.34 9.80 -11.24
N CYS A 69 -35.20 9.21 -11.62
CA CYS A 69 -34.64 8.02 -10.95
C CYS A 69 -34.24 8.38 -9.53
N ARG A 70 -34.78 7.61 -8.57
CA ARG A 70 -34.56 7.80 -7.12
C ARG A 70 -33.45 6.92 -6.57
N PHE A 71 -33.08 5.85 -7.26
CA PHE A 71 -32.00 4.96 -6.85
C PHE A 71 -30.65 5.53 -7.26
N LYS A 72 -30.30 6.69 -6.68
CA LYS A 72 -29.03 7.36 -6.87
C LYS A 72 -28.35 7.53 -5.52
N ALA A 73 -27.10 7.13 -5.46
CA ALA A 73 -26.23 7.39 -4.32
C ALA A 73 -24.95 8.02 -4.84
N ILE A 74 -24.32 8.88 -4.04
CA ILE A 74 -22.98 9.38 -4.35
C ILE A 74 -22.02 8.67 -3.40
N GLY A 75 -20.96 8.10 -3.96
CA GLY A 75 -19.90 7.53 -3.15
C GLY A 75 -18.55 8.08 -3.59
N TYR A 76 -17.59 8.05 -2.68
CA TYR A 76 -16.26 8.58 -2.94
C TYR A 76 -15.36 7.49 -3.52
N SER A 77 -14.65 7.83 -4.59
CA SER A 77 -13.65 6.97 -5.23
C SER A 77 -12.31 7.68 -5.19
N ARG A 78 -11.23 6.94 -4.96
CA ARG A 78 -9.89 7.52 -5.00
C ARG A 78 -9.61 8.07 -6.40
N MET A 79 -8.97 9.24 -6.47
CA MET A 79 -8.61 9.85 -7.75
C MET A 79 -7.88 8.83 -8.64
N PRO A 80 -8.39 8.61 -9.87
CA PRO A 80 -7.80 7.64 -10.78
C PRO A 80 -6.46 8.18 -11.28
N GLY A 81 -5.46 7.29 -11.41
CA GLY A 81 -4.16 7.62 -11.97
C GLY A 81 -3.01 7.59 -10.96
N LYS A 82 -1.79 7.72 -11.47
CA LYS A 82 -0.54 7.80 -10.70
C LYS A 82 0.31 8.96 -11.23
N ASP A 83 1.49 9.16 -10.64
CA ASP A 83 2.46 10.15 -11.13
C ASP A 83 2.84 9.86 -12.60
N ASN A 84 2.80 10.89 -13.45
CA ASN A 84 3.15 10.84 -14.87
C ASN A 84 4.56 10.28 -15.10
N LYS A 85 5.48 10.48 -14.13
CA LYS A 85 6.85 9.95 -14.15
C LYS A 85 6.94 8.43 -14.13
N LEU A 86 5.89 7.74 -13.66
CA LEU A 86 5.86 6.27 -13.66
C LEU A 86 5.63 5.68 -15.05
N GLY A 87 5.20 6.49 -16.03
CA GLY A 87 5.08 6.07 -17.42
C GLY A 87 3.97 5.06 -17.71
N LEU A 88 2.96 4.98 -16.84
CA LEU A 88 1.93 3.94 -16.91
C LEU A 88 0.83 4.30 -17.92
N VAL A 89 0.64 3.43 -18.91
CA VAL A 89 -0.42 3.54 -19.92
C VAL A 89 -1.28 2.29 -19.88
N ALA A 90 -2.59 2.49 -19.78
CA ALA A 90 -3.59 1.44 -19.85
C ALA A 90 -4.01 1.18 -21.29
N LEU A 91 -3.81 -0.05 -21.76
CA LEU A 91 -4.34 -0.56 -23.03
C LEU A 91 -5.62 -1.33 -22.76
N ASN A 92 -6.75 -0.80 -23.22
CA ASN A 92 -8.07 -1.42 -23.06
C ASN A 92 -8.36 -2.34 -24.26
N PHE A 93 -8.62 -3.62 -24.01
CA PHE A 93 -8.93 -4.62 -25.02
C PHE A 93 -10.41 -5.02 -24.97
N CYS A 94 -11.01 -5.21 -26.14
CA CYS A 94 -12.37 -5.78 -26.26
C CYS A 94 -12.34 -7.31 -26.32
N ARG A 95 -11.55 -7.94 -25.44
CA ARG A 95 -11.39 -9.39 -25.35
C ARG A 95 -11.27 -9.80 -23.90
N GLU A 96 -11.66 -11.04 -23.60
CA GLU A 96 -11.61 -11.60 -22.27
C GLU A 96 -10.16 -11.84 -21.82
N LEU A 97 -9.91 -11.75 -20.50
CA LEU A 97 -8.59 -11.94 -19.91
C LEU A 97 -7.96 -13.29 -20.29
N SER A 98 -8.76 -14.36 -20.35
CA SER A 98 -8.37 -15.71 -20.73
C SER A 98 -7.78 -15.79 -22.14
N ALA A 99 -8.25 -14.96 -23.07
CA ALA A 99 -7.77 -14.90 -24.45
C ALA A 99 -6.52 -14.03 -24.61
N VAL A 100 -6.37 -12.99 -23.79
CA VAL A 100 -5.28 -12.01 -23.93
C VAL A 100 -4.03 -12.41 -23.16
N LYS A 101 -4.19 -13.03 -21.98
CA LYS A 101 -3.06 -13.43 -21.11
C LYS A 101 -2.01 -14.33 -21.79
N PRO A 102 -2.37 -15.33 -22.63
CA PRO A 102 -1.39 -16.13 -23.37
C PRO A 102 -0.61 -15.33 -24.42
N HIS A 103 -1.21 -14.28 -24.99
CA HIS A 103 -0.65 -13.47 -26.06
C HIS A 103 0.13 -12.25 -25.55
N GLN A 104 0.38 -12.13 -24.24
CA GLN A 104 1.08 -11.00 -23.64
C GLN A 104 2.47 -10.72 -24.26
N GLN A 105 3.21 -11.78 -24.62
CA GLN A 105 4.54 -11.64 -25.24
C GLN A 105 4.43 -11.10 -26.67
N GLN A 106 3.39 -11.47 -27.40
CA GLN A 106 3.12 -10.93 -28.73
C GLN A 106 2.77 -9.44 -28.66
N VAL A 107 2.02 -9.02 -27.63
CA VAL A 107 1.72 -7.60 -27.38
C VAL A 107 3.02 -6.83 -27.12
N ILE A 108 3.91 -7.32 -26.26
CA ILE A 108 5.21 -6.70 -26.00
C ILE A 108 6.05 -6.59 -27.28
N GLN A 109 6.16 -7.67 -28.04
CA GLN A 109 6.94 -7.69 -29.30
C GLN A 109 6.38 -6.71 -30.33
N THR A 110 5.06 -6.64 -30.46
CA THR A 110 4.42 -5.72 -31.39
C THR A 110 4.66 -4.28 -30.96
N LEU A 111 4.46 -3.96 -29.68
CA LEU A 111 4.76 -2.62 -29.13
C LEU A 111 6.23 -2.24 -29.32
N HIS A 112 7.16 -3.17 -29.08
CA HIS A 112 8.58 -2.94 -29.32
C HIS A 112 8.88 -2.64 -30.81
N SER A 113 8.19 -3.32 -31.72
CA SER A 113 8.25 -3.01 -33.16
C SER A 113 7.68 -1.61 -33.46
N LEU A 114 6.55 -1.24 -32.84
CA LEU A 114 5.93 0.09 -32.97
C LEU A 114 6.85 1.22 -32.49
N PHE A 115 7.67 0.99 -31.45
CA PHE A 115 8.67 1.94 -30.97
C PHE A 115 9.95 1.99 -31.84
N GLY A 116 9.94 1.38 -33.02
CA GLY A 116 11.04 1.41 -33.97
C GLY A 116 12.14 0.37 -33.71
N SER A 117 11.85 -0.67 -32.92
CA SER A 117 12.78 -1.76 -32.60
C SER A 117 14.14 -1.31 -32.05
N LYS A 118 14.16 -0.17 -31.36
CA LYS A 118 15.38 0.37 -30.76
C LYS A 118 15.81 -0.52 -29.59
N PRO A 119 17.04 -1.04 -29.55
CA PRO A 119 17.51 -1.90 -28.46
C PRO A 119 17.57 -1.18 -27.09
N ASN A 120 17.45 0.15 -27.11
CA ASN A 120 17.49 1.01 -25.94
C ASN A 120 16.12 1.13 -25.26
N MET A 121 15.02 0.68 -25.89
CA MET A 121 13.67 0.80 -25.36
C MET A 121 13.10 -0.58 -25.00
N LEU A 122 12.69 -0.75 -23.75
CA LEU A 122 12.12 -2.00 -23.23
C LEU A 122 10.69 -1.75 -22.76
N VAL A 123 9.77 -2.60 -23.23
CA VAL A 123 8.35 -2.54 -22.87
C VAL A 123 8.09 -3.55 -21.76
N HIS A 124 7.50 -3.08 -20.65
CA HIS A 124 7.17 -3.91 -19.50
C HIS A 124 5.66 -3.86 -19.22
N ILE A 125 5.11 -4.98 -18.77
CA ILE A 125 3.74 -5.08 -18.27
C ILE A 125 3.78 -4.94 -16.76
N ASP A 126 3.07 -3.95 -16.22
CA ASP A 126 2.92 -3.72 -14.78
C ASP A 126 1.83 -4.61 -14.20
N SER A 127 0.64 -4.59 -14.83
CA SER A 127 -0.51 -5.36 -14.36
C SER A 127 -1.49 -5.66 -15.50
N ILE A 128 -2.25 -6.73 -15.33
CA ILE A 128 -3.36 -7.09 -16.21
C ILE A 128 -4.61 -7.20 -15.36
N LYS A 129 -5.62 -6.40 -15.69
CA LYS A 129 -6.89 -6.30 -14.98
C LYS A 129 -8.03 -6.79 -15.86
N GLU A 130 -8.97 -7.52 -15.27
CA GLU A 130 -10.23 -7.88 -15.92
C GLU A 130 -11.25 -6.75 -15.70
N LEU A 131 -11.95 -6.35 -16.76
CA LEU A 131 -13.02 -5.35 -16.71
C LEU A 131 -14.38 -6.02 -16.97
N GLU A 132 -15.46 -5.32 -16.67
CA GLU A 132 -16.81 -5.80 -16.99
C GLU A 132 -17.01 -6.04 -18.50
N ASN A 133 -17.96 -6.91 -18.82
CA ASN A 133 -18.37 -7.27 -20.19
C ASN A 133 -17.27 -7.96 -21.02
N LYS A 134 -16.47 -8.84 -20.41
CA LYS A 134 -15.39 -9.59 -21.08
C LYS A 134 -14.36 -8.68 -21.76
N LYS A 135 -14.06 -7.54 -21.12
CA LYS A 135 -12.97 -6.65 -21.50
C LYS A 135 -11.79 -6.89 -20.59
N CYS A 136 -10.60 -6.53 -21.03
CA CYS A 136 -9.42 -6.55 -20.16
C CYS A 136 -8.56 -5.32 -20.39
N GLN A 137 -7.79 -4.96 -19.38
CA GLN A 137 -6.86 -3.83 -19.42
C GLN A 137 -5.46 -4.34 -19.11
N ILE A 138 -4.50 -4.02 -19.97
CA ILE A 138 -3.08 -4.24 -19.70
C ILE A 138 -2.45 -2.89 -19.40
N VAL A 139 -1.82 -2.75 -18.24
CA VAL A 139 -1.04 -1.57 -17.89
C VAL A 139 0.42 -1.82 -18.26
N ILE A 140 0.97 -0.94 -19.09
CA ILE A 140 2.35 -1.01 -19.57
C ILE A 140 3.14 0.22 -19.14
N TYR A 141 4.47 0.09 -19.12
CA TYR A 141 5.40 1.21 -19.12
C TYR A 141 6.59 0.91 -20.03
N VAL A 142 7.26 1.96 -20.50
CA VAL A 142 8.43 1.84 -21.37
C VAL A 142 9.65 2.46 -20.69
N GLU A 143 10.71 1.68 -20.60
CA GLU A 143 12.01 2.10 -20.08
C GLU A 143 13.00 2.33 -21.22
N GLU A 144 13.65 3.50 -21.22
CA GLU A 144 14.73 3.86 -22.11
C GLU A 144 16.07 3.77 -21.37
N LYS A 145 17.01 2.96 -21.88
CA LYS A 145 18.38 2.86 -21.37
C LYS A 145 19.23 3.97 -21.98
N LEU A 146 19.82 4.80 -21.12
CA LEU A 146 20.71 5.88 -21.53
C LEU A 146 22.07 5.32 -21.97
N GLN A 147 22.57 5.79 -23.12
CA GLN A 147 23.85 5.33 -23.69
C GLN A 147 25.07 5.68 -22.81
N HIS A 148 24.95 6.67 -21.92
CA HIS A 148 26.06 7.17 -21.09
C HIS A 148 26.08 6.61 -19.65
N ALA A 149 25.05 5.87 -19.21
CA ALA A 149 24.99 5.27 -17.87
C ALA A 149 24.20 3.94 -17.92
N PRO A 150 24.86 2.79 -18.02
CA PRO A 150 24.21 1.49 -18.26
C PRO A 150 23.30 0.99 -17.11
N ASN A 151 23.39 1.59 -15.91
CA ASN A 151 22.57 1.27 -14.74
C ASN A 151 21.41 2.25 -14.50
N GLU A 152 21.29 3.32 -15.29
CA GLU A 152 20.18 4.27 -15.17
C GLU A 152 19.23 4.11 -16.37
N SER A 153 18.05 3.52 -16.11
CA SER A 153 16.93 3.55 -17.05
C SER A 153 15.99 4.70 -16.71
N LYS A 154 15.54 5.42 -17.74
CA LYS A 154 14.54 6.48 -17.62
C LYS A 154 13.22 5.97 -18.16
N ARG A 155 12.12 6.17 -17.42
CA ARG A 155 10.78 5.87 -17.92
C ARG A 155 10.27 7.01 -18.80
N ILE A 156 9.65 6.65 -19.91
CA ILE A 156 8.94 7.60 -20.78
C ILE A 156 7.69 8.10 -20.04
N LEU A 157 7.36 9.38 -20.16
CA LEU A 157 6.17 9.94 -19.51
C LEU A 157 4.90 9.29 -20.07
N ALA A 158 3.92 9.06 -19.20
CA ALA A 158 2.68 8.36 -19.57
C ALA A 158 1.87 9.13 -20.61
N THR A 159 1.82 10.46 -20.48
CA THR A 159 1.18 11.39 -21.44
C THR A 159 1.83 11.27 -22.83
N GLU A 160 3.15 11.40 -22.92
CA GLU A 160 3.90 11.26 -24.17
C GLU A 160 3.67 9.89 -24.83
N LEU A 161 3.76 8.82 -24.03
CA LEU A 161 3.56 7.45 -24.50
C LEU A 161 2.13 7.23 -25.02
N SER A 162 1.12 7.71 -24.31
CA SER A 162 -0.28 7.59 -24.75
C SER A 162 -0.57 8.40 -26.02
N ASN A 163 -0.01 9.61 -26.13
CA ASN A 163 -0.16 10.46 -27.30
C ASN A 163 0.51 9.82 -28.52
N TYR A 164 1.67 9.20 -28.33
CA TYR A 164 2.35 8.44 -29.36
C TYR A 164 1.51 7.25 -29.84
N LEU A 165 1.01 6.42 -28.92
CA LEU A 165 0.19 5.25 -29.27
C LEU A 165 -1.13 5.63 -29.96
N ASN A 166 -1.69 6.81 -29.67
CA ASN A 166 -2.92 7.30 -30.28
C ASN A 166 -2.71 8.00 -31.64
N GLN A 167 -1.48 8.08 -32.17
CA GLN A 167 -1.22 8.64 -33.49
C GLN A 167 -1.96 7.86 -34.60
N ALA A 168 -2.43 8.58 -35.62
CA ALA A 168 -3.24 8.02 -36.71
C ALA A 168 -2.57 6.88 -37.48
N THR A 169 -1.23 6.83 -37.49
CA THR A 169 -0.43 5.77 -38.12
C THR A 169 -0.36 4.48 -37.30
N LEU A 170 -0.37 4.58 -35.97
CA LEU A 170 -0.17 3.45 -35.05
C LEU A 170 -1.49 2.85 -34.56
N LYS A 171 -2.53 3.69 -34.45
CA LYS A 171 -3.88 3.28 -33.98
C LYS A 171 -4.47 2.09 -34.76
N PRO A 172 -4.34 1.98 -36.10
CA PRO A 172 -4.83 0.81 -36.85
C PRO A 172 -4.10 -0.49 -36.47
N GLN A 173 -2.79 -0.41 -36.19
CA GLN A 173 -1.99 -1.57 -35.80
C GLN A 173 -2.35 -2.04 -34.38
N LEU A 174 -2.65 -1.12 -33.47
CA LEU A 174 -3.17 -1.43 -32.13
C LEU A 174 -4.59 -2.02 -32.19
N ASN A 175 -5.46 -1.49 -33.05
CA ASN A 175 -6.80 -2.05 -33.28
C ASN A 175 -6.73 -3.50 -33.77
N ASN A 176 -5.76 -3.85 -34.63
CA ASN A 176 -5.54 -5.23 -35.08
C ASN A 176 -5.15 -6.18 -33.94
N LEU A 177 -4.45 -5.69 -32.91
CA LEU A 177 -4.17 -6.44 -31.68
C LEU A 177 -5.41 -6.57 -30.77
N GLY A 178 -6.51 -5.87 -31.07
CA GLY A 178 -7.72 -5.81 -30.27
C GLY A 178 -7.72 -4.75 -29.18
N VAL A 179 -6.74 -3.84 -29.20
CA VAL A 179 -6.72 -2.64 -28.33
C VAL A 179 -7.73 -1.65 -28.89
N VAL A 180 -8.69 -1.25 -28.07
CA VAL A 180 -9.70 -0.24 -28.41
C VAL A 180 -9.18 1.15 -28.11
N GLU A 181 -8.43 1.28 -27.02
CA GLU A 181 -8.02 2.57 -26.48
C GLU A 181 -6.73 2.44 -25.67
N ALA A 182 -5.87 3.46 -25.78
CA ALA A 182 -4.68 3.62 -24.97
C ALA A 182 -4.82 4.91 -24.14
N LEU A 183 -4.91 4.77 -22.82
CA LEU A 183 -5.11 5.88 -21.88
C LEU A 183 -3.91 6.04 -20.96
N ALA A 184 -3.43 7.27 -20.80
CA ALA A 184 -2.43 7.57 -19.77
C ALA A 184 -3.07 7.47 -18.38
N LEU A 185 -2.48 6.69 -17.47
CA LEU A 185 -2.94 6.58 -16.08
C LEU A 185 -2.32 7.69 -15.23
N VAL A 186 -2.61 8.93 -15.58
CA VAL A 186 -2.09 10.13 -14.89
C VAL A 186 -3.18 10.74 -14.03
N LEU A 187 -2.79 11.35 -12.91
CA LEU A 187 -3.70 12.13 -12.09
C LEU A 187 -4.35 13.25 -12.93
N PRO A 188 -5.66 13.52 -12.76
CA PRO A 188 -6.30 14.64 -13.44
C PRO A 188 -5.62 15.96 -13.09
N ASP A 189 -5.46 16.84 -14.07
CA ASP A 189 -5.00 18.20 -13.82
C ASP A 189 -6.05 19.00 -13.03
N GLU A 190 -5.63 20.06 -12.33
CA GLU A 190 -6.54 20.88 -11.51
C GLU A 190 -7.73 21.44 -12.30
N ASP A 191 -7.51 21.81 -13.58
CA ASP A 191 -8.58 22.32 -14.44
C ASP A 191 -9.56 21.22 -14.88
N GLN A 192 -9.07 20.01 -15.17
CA GLN A 192 -9.93 18.86 -15.47
C GLN A 192 -10.76 18.45 -14.24
N LEU A 193 -10.16 18.50 -13.06
CA LEU A 193 -10.84 18.24 -11.81
C LEU A 193 -11.89 19.31 -11.52
N ARG A 194 -11.57 20.59 -11.76
CA ARG A 194 -12.53 21.70 -11.61
C ARG A 194 -13.72 21.52 -12.55
N GLU A 195 -13.48 21.22 -13.82
CA GLU A 195 -14.54 20.98 -14.81
C GLU A 195 -15.47 19.83 -14.40
N TYR A 196 -14.90 18.74 -13.86
CA TYR A 196 -15.67 17.60 -13.36
C TYR A 196 -16.52 17.96 -12.14
N LEU A 197 -16.00 18.75 -11.20
CA LEU A 197 -16.69 19.10 -9.97
C LEU A 197 -17.78 20.16 -10.18
N GLU A 198 -17.60 21.09 -11.11
CA GLU A 198 -18.57 22.14 -11.45
C GLU A 198 -19.79 21.59 -12.19
N ASN A 199 -19.59 20.57 -13.04
CA ASN A 199 -20.65 20.03 -13.90
C ASN A 199 -21.22 18.73 -13.31
N PRO A 200 -22.43 18.75 -12.72
CA PRO A 200 -23.05 17.55 -12.20
C PRO A 200 -23.33 16.55 -13.34
N PRO A 201 -23.07 15.24 -13.12
CA PRO A 201 -23.39 14.20 -14.09
C PRO A 201 -24.89 14.16 -14.42
N ARG A 202 -25.23 13.69 -15.63
CA ARG A 202 -26.61 13.64 -16.12
C ARG A 202 -27.53 12.87 -15.16
N GLY A 203 -28.67 13.47 -14.83
CA GLY A 203 -29.65 12.90 -13.90
C GLY A 203 -29.37 13.14 -12.42
N VAL A 204 -28.21 13.68 -12.03
CA VAL A 204 -27.92 14.02 -10.63
C VAL A 204 -28.40 15.43 -10.31
N ASP A 205 -29.09 15.60 -9.19
CA ASP A 205 -29.51 16.94 -8.74
C ASP A 205 -28.28 17.81 -8.43
N PRO A 206 -28.13 19.00 -9.05
CA PRO A 206 -27.04 19.93 -8.76
C PRO A 206 -26.90 20.32 -7.28
N ARG A 207 -27.98 20.27 -6.49
CA ARG A 207 -27.91 20.49 -5.04
C ARG A 207 -27.25 19.32 -4.32
N MET A 208 -27.65 18.09 -4.66
CA MET A 208 -27.07 16.87 -4.10
C MET A 208 -25.58 16.73 -4.47
N TRP A 209 -25.22 17.09 -5.71
CA TRP A 209 -23.83 17.08 -6.18
C TRP A 209 -22.94 18.04 -5.38
N ARG A 210 -23.38 19.30 -5.21
CA ARG A 210 -22.64 20.29 -4.41
C ARG A 210 -22.49 19.86 -2.95
N GLN A 211 -23.53 19.25 -2.38
CA GLN A 211 -23.45 18.70 -1.02
C GLN A 211 -22.40 17.59 -0.94
N ALA A 212 -22.38 16.65 -1.88
CA ALA A 212 -21.36 15.59 -1.91
C ALA A 212 -19.95 16.11 -2.14
N ASN A 213 -19.76 17.19 -2.91
CA ASN A 213 -18.46 17.85 -3.03
C ASN A 213 -18.00 18.42 -1.67
N SER A 214 -18.93 19.00 -0.89
CA SER A 214 -18.65 19.55 0.44
C SER A 214 -18.42 18.46 1.50
N ASP A 215 -19.13 17.35 1.41
CA ASP A 215 -19.07 16.23 2.37
C ASP A 215 -17.94 15.24 2.05
N ASN A 216 -17.05 15.58 1.11
CA ASN A 216 -15.94 14.74 0.72
C ASN A 216 -14.95 14.61 1.91
N PRO A 217 -14.66 13.39 2.39
CA PRO A 217 -13.78 13.18 3.54
C PRO A 217 -12.33 13.64 3.29
N ASP A 218 -11.86 13.58 2.05
CA ASP A 218 -10.55 14.11 1.67
C ASP A 218 -10.55 14.57 0.20
N PRO A 219 -10.69 15.88 -0.07
CA PRO A 219 -10.68 16.46 -1.41
C PRO A 219 -9.39 16.24 -2.19
N THR A 220 -8.28 15.91 -1.53
CA THR A 220 -6.97 15.69 -2.17
C THR A 220 -6.76 14.25 -2.61
N LEU A 221 -7.61 13.32 -2.19
CA LEU A 221 -7.49 11.90 -2.52
C LEU A 221 -8.74 11.33 -3.18
N TYR A 222 -9.92 11.88 -2.89
CA TYR A 222 -11.19 11.33 -3.35
C TYR A 222 -11.96 12.30 -4.22
N ILE A 223 -12.72 11.73 -5.16
CA ILE A 223 -13.72 12.42 -5.96
C ILE A 223 -15.09 11.78 -5.75
N PRO A 224 -16.17 12.58 -5.74
CA PRO A 224 -17.52 12.05 -5.70
C PRO A 224 -17.84 11.38 -7.04
N VAL A 225 -18.40 10.18 -6.99
CA VAL A 225 -18.83 9.43 -8.18
C VAL A 225 -20.28 9.00 -7.95
N PRO A 226 -21.21 9.35 -8.86
CA PRO A 226 -22.59 8.90 -8.74
C PRO A 226 -22.68 7.41 -9.06
N MET A 227 -23.53 6.72 -8.31
CA MET A 227 -23.90 5.33 -8.51
C MET A 227 -25.39 5.26 -8.75
N VAL A 228 -25.80 4.67 -9.87
CA VAL A 228 -27.20 4.62 -10.29
C VAL A 228 -27.69 3.18 -10.35
N GLY A 229 -28.68 2.87 -9.51
CA GLY A 229 -29.32 1.57 -9.46
C GLY A 229 -28.46 0.46 -8.81
N PHE A 230 -29.00 -0.75 -8.84
CA PHE A 230 -28.39 -1.91 -8.17
C PHE A 230 -27.19 -2.50 -8.93
N ASN A 231 -27.09 -2.28 -10.24
CA ASN A 231 -25.98 -2.78 -11.03
C ASN A 231 -24.66 -2.11 -10.61
N ASP A 232 -24.65 -0.78 -10.49
CA ASP A 232 -23.48 -0.02 -10.04
C ASP A 232 -23.10 -0.37 -8.59
N LEU A 233 -24.10 -0.57 -7.72
CA LEU A 233 -23.86 -0.99 -6.34
C LEU A 233 -23.23 -2.40 -6.29
N LYS A 234 -23.76 -3.34 -7.07
CA LYS A 234 -23.20 -4.70 -7.19
C LYS A 234 -21.77 -4.67 -7.75
N TRP A 235 -21.52 -3.84 -8.75
CA TRP A 235 -20.18 -3.65 -9.29
C TRP A 235 -19.22 -3.13 -8.23
N ARG A 236 -19.63 -2.12 -7.45
CA ARG A 236 -18.82 -1.57 -6.36
C ARG A 236 -18.49 -2.63 -5.29
N VAL A 237 -19.45 -3.47 -4.92
CA VAL A 237 -19.20 -4.59 -3.99
C VAL A 237 -18.16 -5.56 -4.57
N LYS A 238 -18.27 -5.90 -5.86
CA LYS A 238 -17.27 -6.76 -6.54
C LYS A 238 -15.88 -6.13 -6.55
N CYS A 239 -15.76 -4.82 -6.78
CA CYS A 239 -14.48 -4.11 -6.67
C CYS A 239 -13.92 -4.18 -5.24
N GLN A 240 -14.77 -4.03 -4.22
CA GLN A 240 -14.35 -4.13 -2.81
C GLN A 240 -13.84 -5.53 -2.45
N GLU A 241 -14.49 -6.58 -2.95
CA GLU A 241 -14.03 -7.97 -2.79
C GLU A 241 -12.63 -8.15 -3.39
N GLN A 242 -12.42 -7.69 -4.64
CA GLN A 242 -11.12 -7.79 -5.32
C GLN A 242 -9.99 -7.02 -4.60
N GLU A 243 -10.27 -5.81 -4.12
CA GLU A 243 -9.29 -5.04 -3.35
C GLU A 243 -9.02 -5.68 -1.99
N THR A 244 -10.02 -6.27 -1.35
CA THR A 244 -9.85 -7.02 -0.09
C THR A 244 -8.95 -8.23 -0.27
N ASP A 245 -9.15 -9.00 -1.35
CA ASP A 245 -8.28 -10.12 -1.69
C ASP A 245 -6.83 -9.66 -1.94
N THR A 246 -6.66 -8.54 -2.64
CA THR A 246 -5.34 -7.94 -2.89
C THR A 246 -4.66 -7.52 -1.58
N HIS A 247 -5.39 -6.89 -0.66
CA HIS A 247 -4.88 -6.53 0.66
C HIS A 247 -4.50 -7.78 1.47
N ALA A 248 -5.32 -8.83 1.46
CA ALA A 248 -5.04 -10.08 2.16
C ALA A 248 -3.74 -10.75 1.63
N LEU A 249 -3.55 -10.77 0.31
CA LEU A 249 -2.32 -11.26 -0.32
C LEU A 249 -1.10 -10.43 0.09
N TYR A 250 -1.23 -9.11 0.15
CA TYR A 250 -0.16 -8.21 0.57
C TYR A 250 0.22 -8.43 2.05
N ILE A 251 -0.76 -8.54 2.94
CA ILE A 251 -0.53 -8.83 4.37
C ILE A 251 0.22 -10.17 4.52
N LYS A 252 -0.19 -11.20 3.79
CA LYS A 252 0.50 -12.50 3.79
C LYS A 252 1.94 -12.40 3.32
N LYS A 253 2.23 -11.57 2.31
CA LYS A 253 3.60 -11.30 1.86
C LYS A 253 4.42 -10.64 2.97
N VAL A 254 3.90 -9.58 3.60
CA VAL A 254 4.56 -8.88 4.70
C VAL A 254 4.83 -9.80 5.88
N GLU A 255 3.88 -10.67 6.21
CA GLU A 255 4.06 -11.69 7.25
C GLU A 255 5.21 -12.64 6.91
N SER A 256 5.27 -13.14 5.67
CA SER A 256 6.36 -13.99 5.22
C SER A 256 7.72 -13.29 5.31
N GLU A 257 7.80 -12.02 4.88
CA GLU A 257 9.04 -11.23 4.98
C GLU A 257 9.45 -11.02 6.45
N LEU A 258 8.49 -10.76 7.33
CA LEU A 258 8.74 -10.59 8.76
C LEU A 258 9.25 -11.88 9.41
N THR A 259 8.67 -13.04 9.06
CA THR A 259 9.15 -14.33 9.58
C THR A 259 10.57 -14.64 9.10
N GLU A 260 10.89 -14.31 7.86
CA GLU A 260 12.25 -14.46 7.35
C GLU A 260 13.23 -13.53 8.07
N LEU A 261 12.84 -12.27 8.28
CA LEU A 261 13.65 -11.30 9.02
C LEU A 261 13.93 -11.77 10.45
N LYS A 262 12.92 -12.31 11.15
CA LYS A 262 13.08 -12.90 12.49
C LYS A 262 14.08 -14.06 12.48
N LYS A 263 14.01 -14.95 11.48
CA LYS A 263 14.98 -16.07 11.32
C LYS A 263 16.40 -15.56 11.08
N ARG A 264 16.56 -14.55 10.21
CA ARG A 264 17.86 -13.90 9.95
C ARG A 264 18.42 -13.25 11.21
N HIS A 265 17.59 -12.55 11.97
CA HIS A 265 17.97 -11.92 13.24
C HIS A 265 18.46 -12.93 14.29
N ALA A 266 17.74 -14.04 14.47
CA ALA A 266 18.16 -15.11 15.39
C ALA A 266 19.52 -15.71 14.97
N THR A 267 19.70 -15.96 13.67
CA THR A 267 20.95 -16.48 13.12
C THR A 267 22.11 -15.49 13.30
N ALA A 268 21.87 -14.21 13.03
CA ALA A 268 22.87 -13.15 13.22
C ALA A 268 23.27 -13.03 14.69
N THR A 269 22.31 -13.07 15.62
CA THR A 269 22.57 -13.06 17.06
C THR A 269 23.47 -14.22 17.50
N ALA A 270 23.21 -15.44 17.00
CA ALA A 270 24.05 -16.60 17.28
C ALA A 270 25.48 -16.41 16.76
N LYS A 271 25.65 -15.90 15.53
CA LYS A 271 26.97 -15.58 14.96
C LYS A 271 27.72 -14.51 15.75
N ILE A 272 27.02 -13.47 16.21
CA ILE A 272 27.60 -12.43 17.07
C ILE A 272 28.13 -13.05 18.36
N LEU A 273 27.39 -13.96 18.99
CA LEU A 273 27.82 -14.65 20.20
C LEU A 273 29.06 -15.53 19.95
N GLU A 274 29.08 -16.26 18.82
CA GLU A 274 30.24 -17.06 18.41
C GLU A 274 31.48 -16.17 18.19
N HIS A 275 31.33 -15.05 17.48
CA HIS A 275 32.42 -14.10 17.26
C HIS A 275 32.92 -13.48 18.56
N LYS A 276 32.03 -13.15 19.51
CA LYS A 276 32.44 -12.69 20.85
C LYS A 276 33.27 -13.75 21.59
N ARG A 277 32.87 -15.03 21.52
CA ARG A 277 33.63 -16.13 22.12
C ARG A 277 35.01 -16.29 21.47
N LYS A 278 35.07 -16.26 20.13
CA LYS A 278 36.31 -16.36 19.37
C LYS A 278 37.25 -15.18 19.64
N LEU A 279 36.70 -13.97 19.76
CA LEU A 279 37.46 -12.78 20.14
C LEU A 279 38.08 -12.94 21.53
N ALA A 280 37.34 -13.46 22.51
CA ALA A 280 37.87 -13.72 23.85
C ALA A 280 39.01 -14.76 23.83
N GLU A 281 38.84 -15.84 23.05
CA GLU A 281 39.89 -16.86 22.87
C GLU A 281 41.16 -16.29 22.21
N LEU A 282 40.99 -15.54 21.11
CA LEU A 282 42.09 -14.92 20.39
C LEU A 282 42.80 -13.87 21.25
N SER A 283 42.05 -13.05 22.00
CA SER A 283 42.61 -12.10 22.96
C SER A 283 43.49 -12.78 24.00
N HIS A 284 43.03 -13.90 24.56
CA HIS A 284 43.84 -14.70 25.49
C HIS A 284 45.08 -15.31 24.82
N ARG A 285 44.96 -15.80 23.57
CA ARG A 285 46.10 -16.34 22.80
C ARG A 285 47.14 -15.26 22.50
N ILE A 286 46.70 -14.08 22.08
CA ILE A 286 47.57 -12.91 21.85
C ILE A 286 48.30 -12.57 23.15
N LEU A 287 47.59 -12.47 24.28
CA LEU A 287 48.22 -12.21 25.57
C LEU A 287 49.29 -13.26 25.91
N ARG A 288 49.02 -14.55 25.70
CA ARG A 288 50.02 -15.63 25.92
C ARG A 288 51.26 -15.49 25.02
N ILE A 289 51.07 -15.10 23.76
CA ILE A 289 52.18 -14.88 22.83
C ILE A 289 53.02 -13.69 23.27
N ILE A 290 52.37 -12.56 23.60
CA ILE A 290 53.04 -11.35 24.11
C ILE A 290 53.85 -11.68 25.36
N VAL A 291 53.26 -12.40 26.32
CA VAL A 291 53.98 -12.81 27.55
C VAL A 291 55.21 -13.65 27.20
N LYS A 292 55.09 -14.65 26.32
CA LYS A 292 56.24 -15.47 25.92
C LYS A 292 57.33 -14.64 25.21
N GLN A 293 56.93 -13.73 24.33
CA GLN A 293 57.84 -12.87 23.58
C GLN A 293 58.61 -11.93 24.52
N GLU A 294 57.91 -11.26 25.44
CA GLU A 294 58.54 -10.38 26.43
C GLU A 294 59.46 -11.16 27.37
N CYS A 295 59.04 -12.34 27.86
CA CYS A 295 59.92 -13.20 28.65
C CYS A 295 61.19 -13.59 27.89
N THR A 296 61.08 -13.96 26.60
CA THR A 296 62.22 -14.41 25.79
C THR A 296 63.16 -13.25 25.45
N ARG A 297 62.61 -12.08 25.14
CA ARG A 297 63.37 -10.87 24.80
C ARG A 297 64.17 -10.33 25.98
N LYS A 298 63.64 -10.43 27.20
CA LYS A 298 64.22 -9.83 28.41
C LYS A 298 64.99 -10.83 29.29
N VAL A 299 65.26 -12.05 28.82
CA VAL A 299 66.09 -13.00 29.55
C VAL A 299 67.45 -12.38 29.85
N GLY A 300 67.87 -12.40 31.12
CA GLY A 300 69.16 -11.87 31.57
C GLY A 300 69.20 -10.35 31.82
N THR A 301 68.09 -9.64 31.62
CA THR A 301 67.97 -8.22 32.03
C THR A 301 67.36 -8.09 33.42
N SER A 302 67.75 -7.06 34.17
CA SER A 302 67.14 -6.74 35.47
C SER A 302 65.71 -6.24 35.29
N LEU A 303 64.83 -6.57 36.24
CA LEU A 303 63.46 -6.07 36.28
C LEU A 303 63.41 -4.55 36.25
N THR A 304 62.59 -4.01 35.37
CA THR A 304 62.32 -2.57 35.30
C THR A 304 61.35 -2.15 36.40
N PRO A 305 61.35 -0.87 36.83
CA PRO A 305 60.43 -0.38 37.87
C PRO A 305 58.95 -0.54 37.46
N GLU A 306 58.63 -0.44 36.16
CA GLU A 306 57.28 -0.66 35.64
C GLU A 306 56.82 -2.12 35.77
N GLU A 307 57.72 -3.08 35.53
CA GLU A 307 57.43 -4.51 35.70
C GLU A 307 57.24 -4.88 37.17
N GLU A 308 58.03 -4.29 38.06
CA GLU A 308 57.87 -4.50 39.50
C GLU A 308 56.50 -3.95 39.97
N ALA A 309 56.10 -2.77 39.50
CA ALA A 309 54.77 -2.23 39.78
C ALA A 309 53.64 -3.13 39.25
N LEU A 310 53.79 -3.71 38.04
CA LEU A 310 52.83 -4.67 37.49
C LEU A 310 52.79 -5.96 38.30
N ARG A 311 53.94 -6.47 38.73
CA ARG A 311 54.07 -7.65 39.60
C ARG A 311 53.33 -7.44 40.92
N THR A 312 53.53 -6.30 41.59
CA THR A 312 52.81 -6.00 42.84
C THR A 312 51.30 -5.98 42.63
N LYS A 313 50.82 -5.36 41.54
CA LYS A 313 49.38 -5.36 41.20
C LYS A 313 48.82 -6.77 41.01
N LEU A 314 49.53 -7.63 40.27
CA LEU A 314 49.12 -9.01 40.02
C LEU A 314 49.14 -9.87 41.30
N GLN A 315 50.14 -9.69 42.17
CA GLN A 315 50.20 -10.37 43.47
C GLN A 315 49.03 -9.98 44.37
N ASN A 316 48.69 -8.69 44.41
CA ASN A 316 47.52 -8.23 45.16
C ASN A 316 46.22 -8.85 44.64
N MET A 317 46.03 -8.89 43.31
CA MET A 317 44.87 -9.54 42.70
C MET A 317 44.81 -11.04 43.02
N LEU A 318 45.94 -11.75 42.95
CA LEU A 318 46.01 -13.17 43.27
C LEU A 318 45.70 -13.43 44.75
N ALA A 319 46.21 -12.61 45.67
CA ALA A 319 45.94 -12.71 47.10
C ALA A 319 44.43 -12.60 47.39
N VAL A 320 43.75 -11.66 46.73
CA VAL A 320 42.29 -11.47 46.85
C VAL A 320 41.51 -12.68 46.32
N VAL A 321 41.89 -13.23 45.16
CA VAL A 321 41.20 -14.39 44.56
C VAL A 321 41.47 -15.69 45.32
N SER A 322 42.67 -15.85 45.85
CA SER A 322 43.10 -17.06 46.57
C SER A 322 42.63 -17.10 48.03
N ALA A 323 42.18 -15.98 48.59
CA ALA A 323 41.66 -15.89 49.95
C ALA A 323 40.50 -16.90 50.16
N PRO A 324 40.65 -17.89 51.06
CA PRO A 324 39.69 -18.99 51.22
C PRO A 324 38.27 -18.54 51.56
N THR A 325 38.14 -17.46 52.34
CA THR A 325 36.87 -16.97 52.90
C THR A 325 36.17 -15.91 52.04
N GLN A 326 36.81 -15.40 50.98
CA GLN A 326 36.21 -14.36 50.14
C GLN A 326 35.39 -14.95 48.99
N PHE A 327 36.04 -15.42 47.93
CA PHE A 327 35.32 -15.83 46.71
C PHE A 327 34.85 -17.28 46.77
N LYS A 328 35.74 -18.23 47.07
CA LYS A 328 35.42 -19.67 47.06
C LYS A 328 34.43 -20.06 48.16
N GLY A 329 34.62 -19.54 49.37
CA GLY A 329 33.69 -19.73 50.49
C GLY A 329 32.28 -19.24 50.18
N ARG A 330 32.13 -17.97 49.77
CA ARG A 330 30.82 -17.39 49.44
C ARG A 330 30.12 -18.06 48.26
N LEU A 331 30.88 -18.46 47.21
CA LEU A 331 30.31 -19.22 46.09
C LEU A 331 29.76 -20.58 46.54
N SER A 332 30.50 -21.27 47.41
CA SER A 332 30.10 -22.60 47.90
C SER A 332 28.88 -22.49 48.83
N GLU A 333 28.84 -21.46 49.67
CA GLU A 333 27.70 -21.11 50.51
C GLU A 333 26.46 -20.82 49.65
N LEU A 334 26.57 -19.96 48.64
CA LEU A 334 25.45 -19.57 47.77
C LEU A 334 24.93 -20.76 46.95
N LEU A 335 25.82 -21.63 46.46
CA LEU A 335 25.43 -22.88 45.81
C LEU A 335 24.71 -23.83 46.77
N SER A 336 25.15 -23.91 48.03
CA SER A 336 24.48 -24.71 49.06
C SER A 336 23.08 -24.16 49.36
N GLN A 337 22.96 -22.84 49.56
CA GLN A 337 21.68 -22.17 49.78
C GLN A 337 20.71 -22.39 48.61
N MET A 338 21.17 -22.25 47.36
CA MET A 338 20.33 -22.51 46.18
C MET A 338 19.84 -23.96 46.12
N ARG A 339 20.69 -24.94 46.45
CA ARG A 339 20.30 -26.35 46.48
C ARG A 339 19.27 -26.62 47.58
N MET A 340 19.48 -26.04 48.76
CA MET A 340 18.54 -26.16 49.88
C MET A 340 17.19 -25.53 49.55
N GLN A 341 17.17 -24.32 48.99
CA GLN A 341 15.95 -23.65 48.53
C GLN A 341 15.22 -24.49 47.47
N ARG A 342 15.93 -24.99 46.45
CA ARG A 342 15.31 -25.83 45.41
C ARG A 342 14.62 -27.07 46.01
N ASN A 343 15.25 -27.72 46.98
CA ASN A 343 14.66 -28.88 47.66
C ASN A 343 13.45 -28.48 48.53
N GLN A 344 13.50 -27.32 49.19
CA GLN A 344 12.37 -26.78 49.96
C GLN A 344 11.18 -26.43 49.06
N PHE A 345 11.41 -25.77 47.91
CA PHE A 345 10.37 -25.44 46.95
C PHE A 345 9.75 -26.69 46.29
N ALA A 346 10.58 -27.72 46.00
CA ALA A 346 10.08 -28.98 45.47
C ALA A 346 9.25 -29.78 46.49
N ALA A 347 9.61 -29.72 47.78
CA ALA A 347 8.88 -30.39 48.85
C ALA A 347 7.57 -29.68 49.22
N ASN A 348 7.52 -28.35 49.10
CA ASN A 348 6.35 -27.54 49.47
C ASN A 348 5.31 -27.37 48.37
N GLY A 349 5.43 -28.08 47.22
CA GLY A 349 4.41 -28.17 46.16
C GLY A 349 3.72 -26.83 45.89
N GLY A 350 4.37 -25.96 45.11
CA GLY A 350 3.89 -24.60 44.88
C GLY A 350 2.39 -24.55 44.58
N ALA A 351 1.66 -23.75 45.36
CA ALA A 351 0.25 -23.49 45.10
C ALA A 351 0.09 -23.02 43.65
N GLU A 352 -0.68 -23.77 42.88
CA GLU A 352 -0.94 -23.53 41.47
C GLU A 352 -1.90 -22.34 41.35
N TYR A 353 -1.39 -21.14 41.60
CA TYR A 353 -2.11 -19.91 41.33
C TYR A 353 -2.11 -19.71 39.81
N ALA A 354 -3.23 -20.02 39.17
CA ALA A 354 -3.48 -19.65 37.79
C ALA A 354 -3.85 -18.16 37.75
N LEU A 355 -3.04 -17.36 37.06
CA LEU A 355 -3.39 -15.99 36.72
C LEU A 355 -4.53 -16.01 35.70
N ASP A 356 -5.49 -15.12 35.88
CA ASP A 356 -6.54 -14.91 34.89
C ASP A 356 -5.93 -14.33 33.60
N LYS A 357 -6.42 -14.80 32.45
CA LYS A 357 -5.86 -14.48 31.14
C LYS A 357 -6.09 -13.02 30.77
N GLU A 358 -7.19 -12.43 31.21
CA GLU A 358 -7.49 -11.01 30.98
C GLU A 358 -6.51 -10.12 31.76
N ALA A 359 -6.27 -10.42 33.04
CA ALA A 359 -5.26 -9.75 33.85
C ALA A 359 -3.83 -9.93 33.28
N GLU A 360 -3.54 -11.08 32.67
CA GLU A 360 -2.27 -11.32 31.99
C GLU A 360 -2.07 -10.40 30.77
N ASP A 361 -3.11 -10.21 29.96
CA ASP A 361 -3.05 -9.37 28.77
C ASP A 361 -3.00 -7.86 29.13
N GLU A 362 -3.70 -7.44 30.19
CA GLU A 362 -3.53 -6.11 30.79
C GLU A 362 -2.10 -5.89 31.31
N MET A 363 -1.52 -6.88 32.00
CA MET A 363 -0.13 -6.80 32.44
C MET A 363 0.84 -6.70 31.25
N LYS A 364 0.64 -7.47 30.18
CA LYS A 364 1.48 -7.39 28.97
C LYS A 364 1.41 -6.01 28.35
N THR A 365 0.22 -5.44 28.18
CA THR A 365 0.05 -4.12 27.57
C THR A 365 0.69 -3.04 28.43
N PHE A 366 0.48 -3.06 29.75
CA PHE A 366 1.13 -2.13 30.67
C PHE A 366 2.67 -2.25 30.66
N LEU A 367 3.20 -3.47 30.71
CA LEU A 367 4.65 -3.70 30.67
C LEU A 367 5.26 -3.27 29.33
N THR A 368 4.55 -3.46 28.22
CA THR A 368 4.99 -3.00 26.88
C THR A 368 5.07 -1.47 26.85
N MET A 369 4.08 -0.78 27.43
CA MET A 369 4.09 0.67 27.56
C MET A 369 5.27 1.15 28.41
N GLN A 370 5.51 0.53 29.57
CA GLN A 370 6.63 0.87 30.45
C GLN A 370 7.99 0.62 29.78
N GLN A 371 8.14 -0.50 29.05
CA GLN A 371 9.34 -0.78 28.29
C GLN A 371 9.63 0.33 27.26
N ARG A 372 8.60 0.75 26.50
CA ARG A 372 8.75 1.82 25.52
C ARG A 372 9.11 3.15 26.18
N ALA A 373 8.53 3.47 27.34
CA ALA A 373 8.87 4.67 28.10
C ALA A 373 10.33 4.63 28.58
N MET A 374 10.81 3.48 29.07
CA MET A 374 12.20 3.30 29.47
C MET A 374 13.17 3.40 28.28
N GLU A 375 12.80 2.89 27.10
CA GLU A 375 13.60 3.03 25.88
C GLU A 375 13.77 4.52 25.51
N VAL A 376 12.69 5.31 25.55
CA VAL A 376 12.77 6.76 25.30
C VAL A 376 13.64 7.47 26.34
N LEU A 377 13.50 7.11 27.62
CA LEU A 377 14.30 7.70 28.69
C LEU A 377 15.79 7.36 28.52
N SER A 378 16.11 6.10 28.20
CA SER A 378 17.47 5.65 27.90
C SER A 378 18.06 6.42 26.71
N ASP A 379 17.29 6.58 25.63
CA ASP A 379 17.72 7.34 24.45
C ASP A 379 17.98 8.81 24.77
N THR A 380 17.13 9.42 25.60
CA THR A 380 17.28 10.81 26.03
C THR A 380 18.54 10.98 26.89
N VAL A 381 18.71 10.14 27.90
CA VAL A 381 19.92 10.16 28.75
C VAL A 381 21.18 9.93 27.93
N ASN A 382 21.16 8.99 26.97
CA ASN A 382 22.31 8.76 26.10
C ASN A 382 22.62 9.95 25.18
N LYS A 383 21.60 10.67 24.68
CA LYS A 383 21.80 11.92 23.93
C LYS A 383 22.38 13.02 24.81
N ASP A 384 21.84 13.18 26.02
CA ASP A 384 22.31 14.19 26.97
C ASP A 384 23.74 13.92 27.42
N LEU A 385 24.11 12.66 27.68
CA LEU A 385 25.48 12.27 27.99
C LEU A 385 26.45 12.59 26.84
N ARG A 386 26.03 12.38 25.58
CA ARG A 386 26.83 12.77 24.41
C ARG A 386 26.98 14.28 24.30
N ALA A 387 25.90 15.04 24.54
CA ALA A 387 25.94 16.50 24.54
C ALA A 387 26.87 17.03 25.65
N LEU A 388 26.80 16.46 26.85
CA LEU A 388 27.70 16.79 27.96
C LEU A 388 29.16 16.49 27.63
N ASP A 389 29.45 15.35 26.98
CA ASP A 389 30.82 15.02 26.58
C ASP A 389 31.36 16.04 25.55
N VAL A 390 30.52 16.52 24.62
CA VAL A 390 30.88 17.61 23.70
C VAL A 390 31.16 18.91 24.47
N ILE A 391 30.31 19.27 25.43
CA ILE A 391 30.50 20.48 26.24
C ILE A 391 31.77 20.39 27.08
N ILE A 392 32.02 19.25 27.74
CA ILE A 392 33.22 19.02 28.57
C ILE A 392 34.49 19.11 27.72
N LYS A 393 34.47 18.58 26.49
CA LYS A 393 35.62 18.63 25.57
C LYS A 393 35.82 20.00 24.92
N GLY A 394 34.76 20.78 24.67
CA GLY A 394 34.83 22.11 24.07
C GLY A 394 35.09 23.25 25.07
N LEU A 395 34.75 23.08 26.36
CA LEU A 395 35.00 24.05 27.43
C LEU A 395 36.48 24.48 27.58
N PRO A 396 37.47 23.58 27.47
CA PRO A 396 38.89 23.93 27.48
C PRO A 396 39.30 24.79 26.28
N GLU A 397 38.74 24.54 25.10
CA GLU A 397 39.06 25.26 23.86
C GLU A 397 38.54 26.71 23.92
N LEU A 398 37.35 26.92 24.48
CA LEU A 398 36.77 28.25 24.73
C LEU A 398 37.48 29.05 25.84
N ARG A 399 38.27 28.40 26.70
CA ARG A 399 39.08 29.08 27.73
C ARG A 399 40.46 29.51 27.22
N GLN A 400 40.90 29.00 26.08
CA GLN A 400 42.20 29.30 25.48
C GLN A 400 42.12 30.35 24.36
N SER A 401 40.91 30.63 23.84
CA SER A 401 40.56 31.84 23.08
C SER A 401 40.18 32.98 24.01
#